data_AF-A0A5R9P0J8-F1
#
_entry.id   AF-A0A5R9P0J8-F1
#
_cell.length_a   1.000
_cell.length_b   1.000
_cell.length_c   1.000
_cell.angle_alpha   90.00
_cell.angle_beta   90.00
_cell.angle_gamma   90.00
#
_symmetry.space_group_name_H-M   'P 1'
#
loop_
_entity.id
_entity.type
_entity.pdbx_description
1 polymer ?
#
loop_
_entity_poly.entity_id
_entity_poly.type
_entity_poly.pdbx_seq_one_letter_code
_entity_poly.pdbx_strand_id
1 'polypeptide(L)'
;MSDTFVADNGKEFEVSEHGQIVGTISVDINDLIGLNLEGALDMFAEKLVGSELLTDIAYTPKGVEDGEIIIEIKGNIEMILDNRNDGPSI
;
A
#
# COMPACT_ATOMS: atom_id res chain seq x y z
N MET A 1 -20.87 -6.24 -1.33
CA MET A 1 -20.17 -6.85 -0.19
C MET A 1 -18.75 -6.33 -0.29
N SER A 2 -18.18 -5.76 0.78
CA SER A 2 -16.75 -5.44 0.78
C SER A 2 -15.99 -6.75 0.95
N ASP A 3 -15.12 -7.06 0.00
CA ASP A 3 -14.22 -8.20 0.12
C ASP A 3 -13.05 -7.83 1.05
N THR A 4 -12.47 -8.84 1.69
CA THR A 4 -11.29 -8.65 2.56
C THR A 4 -10.06 -9.18 1.83
N PHE A 5 -9.00 -8.38 1.77
CA PHE A 5 -7.70 -8.77 1.25
C PHE A 5 -6.71 -8.95 2.39
N VAL A 6 -6.02 -10.09 2.40
CA VAL A 6 -4.90 -10.34 3.31
C VAL A 6 -3.60 -10.08 2.55
N ALA A 7 -2.88 -9.06 2.99
CA ALA A 7 -1.62 -8.64 2.41
C ALA A 7 -0.46 -9.58 2.76
N ASP A 8 0.66 -9.49 2.04
CA ASP A 8 1.83 -10.35 2.25
C ASP A 8 2.48 -10.14 3.63
N ASN A 9 2.36 -8.93 4.17
CA ASN A 9 2.76 -8.62 5.54
C ASN A 9 1.73 -9.06 6.61
N GLY A 10 0.66 -9.76 6.21
CA GLY A 10 -0.38 -10.29 7.10
C GLY A 10 -1.45 -9.29 7.55
N LYS A 11 -1.40 -8.03 7.09
CA LYS A 11 -2.45 -7.04 7.38
C LYS A 11 -3.70 -7.32 6.55
N GLU A 12 -4.87 -7.08 7.13
CA GLU A 12 -6.16 -7.21 6.46
C GLU A 12 -6.68 -5.84 6.04
N PHE A 13 -7.23 -5.77 4.83
CA PHE A 13 -7.81 -4.56 4.26
C PHE A 13 -9.21 -4.81 3.73
N GLU A 14 -10.09 -3.83 3.92
CA GLU A 14 -11.33 -3.77 3.15
C GLU A 14 -11.03 -3.36 1.71
N VAL A 15 -11.54 -4.14 0.77
CA VAL A 15 -11.37 -3.93 -0.67
C VAL A 15 -12.65 -3.32 -1.22
N SER A 16 -12.49 -2.20 -1.92
CA SER A 16 -13.58 -1.62 -2.71
C SER A 16 -13.92 -2.48 -3.94
N GLU A 17 -15.03 -2.17 -4.61
CA GLU A 17 -15.47 -2.84 -5.85
C GLU A 17 -14.47 -2.75 -7.02
N HIS A 18 -13.43 -1.91 -6.91
CA HIS A 18 -12.41 -1.69 -7.94
C HIS A 18 -11.01 -2.16 -7.50
N GLY A 19 -10.92 -3.11 -6.56
CA GLY A 19 -9.63 -3.62 -6.11
C GLY A 19 -8.78 -2.59 -5.36
N GLN A 20 -9.37 -1.48 -4.90
CA GLN A 20 -8.64 -0.46 -4.15
C GLN A 20 -8.69 -0.74 -2.65
N ILE A 21 -7.55 -0.56 -1.98
CA ILE A 21 -7.40 -0.57 -0.53
C ILE A 21 -6.95 0.80 -0.03
N VAL A 22 -7.19 1.09 1.25
CA VAL A 22 -6.68 2.28 1.93
C VAL A 22 -6.08 1.87 3.27
N GLY A 23 -4.92 2.41 3.60
CA GLY A 23 -4.35 2.24 4.92
C GLY A 23 -3.27 3.27 5.23
N THR A 24 -2.82 3.26 6.48
CA THR A 24 -1.85 4.23 6.99
C THR A 24 -0.53 3.55 7.28
N ILE A 25 0.57 4.19 6.88
CA ILE A 25 1.93 3.79 7.23
C ILE A 25 2.63 4.91 7.99
N SER A 26 3.67 4.53 8.73
CA SER A 26 4.59 5.44 9.39
C SER A 26 5.97 5.32 8.75
N VAL A 27 6.59 6.47 8.48
CA VAL A 27 7.84 6.56 7.72
C VAL A 27 8.79 7.57 8.37
N ASP A 28 10.02 7.16 8.65
CA ASP A 28 11.08 8.08 9.07
C ASP A 28 11.48 8.96 7.88
N ILE A 29 11.64 10.27 8.11
CA ILE A 29 12.08 11.20 7.07
C ILE A 29 13.45 10.81 6.49
N ASN A 30 14.33 10.18 7.28
CA ASN A 30 15.62 9.69 6.83
C ASN A 30 15.50 8.57 5.79
N ASP A 31 14.45 7.75 5.87
CA ASP A 31 14.18 6.70 4.87
C ASP A 31 13.76 7.32 3.53
N LEU A 32 13.12 8.50 3.57
CA LEU A 32 12.71 9.24 2.37
C LEU A 32 13.84 10.05 1.75
N ILE A 33 14.75 10.59 2.58
CA ILE A 33 15.86 11.42 2.13
C ILE A 33 16.87 10.53 1.38
N GLY A 34 16.77 10.52 0.05
CA GLY A 34 17.64 9.74 -0.84
C GLY A 34 16.88 8.96 -1.90
N LEU A 35 15.56 8.78 -1.71
CA LEU A 35 14.70 8.15 -2.70
C LEU A 35 14.18 9.18 -3.70
N ASN A 36 14.06 8.76 -4.96
CA ASN A 36 13.21 9.44 -5.92
C ASN A 36 11.73 9.08 -5.64
N LEU A 37 10.81 9.66 -6.41
CA LEU A 37 9.38 9.38 -6.22
C LEU A 37 9.07 7.88 -6.35
N GLU A 38 9.61 7.20 -7.37
CA GLU A 38 9.38 5.78 -7.61
C GLU A 38 9.83 4.91 -6.44
N GLY A 39 11.07 5.09 -5.97
CA GLY A 39 11.57 4.34 -4.81
C GLY A 39 10.80 4.65 -3.52
N ALA A 40 10.26 5.86 -3.37
CA ALA A 40 9.38 6.17 -2.25
C ALA A 40 8.03 5.44 -2.36
N LEU A 41 7.45 5.35 -3.55
CA LEU A 41 6.21 4.60 -3.81
C LEU A 41 6.39 3.10 -3.58
N ASP A 42 7.50 2.52 -4.01
CA ASP A 42 7.85 1.12 -3.76
C ASP A 42 7.96 0.86 -2.26
N MET A 43 8.64 1.75 -1.52
CA MET A 43 8.72 1.67 -0.07
C MET A 43 7.33 1.78 0.61
N PHE A 44 6.44 2.62 0.09
CA PHE A 44 5.08 2.74 0.61
C PHE A 44 4.25 1.48 0.38
N ALA A 45 4.36 0.89 -0.80
CA ALA A 45 3.75 -0.37 -1.15
C ALA A 45 4.23 -1.49 -0.20
N GLU A 46 5.54 -1.61 -0.02
CA GLU A 46 6.14 -2.61 0.86
C GLU A 46 5.71 -2.44 2.32
N LYS A 47 5.71 -1.21 2.85
CA LYS A 47 5.23 -0.93 4.23
C LYS A 47 3.72 -1.17 4.40
N LEU A 48 2.93 -0.89 3.37
CA LEU A 48 1.47 -1.04 3.44
C LEU A 48 1.08 -2.52 3.33
N VAL A 49 1.52 -3.22 2.29
CA VAL A 49 1.06 -4.56 1.93
C VAL A 49 2.14 -5.65 1.91
N GLY A 50 3.43 -5.30 2.03
CA GLY A 50 4.53 -6.26 1.93
C GLY A 50 4.81 -6.72 0.51
N SER A 51 4.48 -5.88 -0.47
CA SER A 51 4.70 -6.14 -1.89
C SER A 51 4.85 -4.84 -2.66
N GLU A 52 5.84 -4.77 -3.56
CA GLU A 52 6.05 -3.70 -4.53
C GLU A 52 4.98 -3.69 -5.65
N LEU A 53 4.15 -4.75 -5.74
CA LEU A 53 3.14 -4.89 -6.80
C LEU A 53 1.86 -4.07 -6.56
N LEU A 54 1.82 -3.23 -5.53
CA LEU A 54 0.72 -2.29 -5.34
C LEU A 54 0.76 -1.21 -6.45
N THR A 55 -0.31 -1.08 -7.22
CA THR A 55 -0.37 -0.12 -8.33
C THR A 55 -1.31 1.04 -8.03
N ASP A 56 -1.36 2.04 -8.93
CA ASP A 56 -2.22 3.22 -8.82
C ASP A 56 -2.09 3.96 -7.47
N ILE A 57 -0.86 4.02 -6.94
CA ILE A 57 -0.59 4.53 -5.60
C ILE A 57 -0.88 6.03 -5.54
N ALA A 58 -1.78 6.41 -4.64
CA ALA A 58 -1.99 7.78 -4.19
C ALA A 58 -1.63 7.89 -2.71
N TYR A 59 -0.93 8.95 -2.33
CA TYR A 59 -0.49 9.16 -0.95
C TYR A 59 -0.92 10.55 -0.43
N THR A 60 -1.29 10.61 0.85
CA THR A 60 -1.68 11.85 1.52
C THR A 60 -1.03 11.91 2.91
N PRO A 61 -0.11 12.87 3.17
CA PRO A 61 0.42 13.09 4.51
C PRO A 61 -0.70 13.51 5.47
N LYS A 62 -0.80 12.86 6.63
CA LYS A 62 -1.81 13.15 7.66
C LYS A 62 -1.23 13.87 8.87
N GLY A 63 0.07 13.71 9.15
CA GLY A 63 0.70 14.35 10.29
C GLY A 63 2.09 13.80 10.57
N VAL A 64 2.62 14.15 11.74
CA VAL A 64 3.89 13.66 12.28
C VAL A 64 3.64 13.19 13.72
N GLU A 65 4.09 11.99 14.06
CA GLU A 65 3.98 11.39 15.39
C GLU A 65 5.30 10.69 15.73
N ASP A 66 5.85 10.94 16.92
CA ASP A 66 7.13 10.38 17.39
C ASP A 66 8.32 10.52 16.43
N GLY A 67 8.32 11.57 15.60
CA GLY A 67 9.38 11.84 14.62
C GLY A 67 9.18 11.14 13.27
N GLU A 68 8.12 10.34 13.12
CA GLU A 68 7.74 9.68 11.87
C GLU A 68 6.60 10.43 11.17
N ILE A 69 6.60 10.41 9.84
CA ILE A 69 5.55 10.97 9.01
C ILE A 69 4.46 9.92 8.83
N ILE A 70 3.24 10.29 9.22
CA ILE A 70 2.05 9.45 9.04
C ILE A 70 1.46 9.73 7.66
N ILE A 71 1.40 8.70 6.82
CA ILE A 71 0.96 8.81 5.43
C ILE A 71 -0.18 7.83 5.19
N GLU A 72 -1.32 8.35 4.70
CA GLU A 72 -2.40 7.51 4.17
C GLU A 72 -2.07 7.16 2.73
N ILE A 73 -2.11 5.87 2.42
CA ILE A 73 -1.84 5.30 1.12
C ILE A 73 -3.12 4.65 0.61
N LYS A 74 -3.44 4.94 -0.65
CA LYS A 74 -4.44 4.24 -1.44
C LYS A 74 -3.74 3.57 -2.61
N GLY A 75 -4.11 2.33 -2.92
CA GLY A 75 -3.57 1.62 -4.09
C GLY A 75 -4.45 0.46 -4.54
N ASN A 76 -4.16 -0.05 -5.72
CA ASN A 76 -4.85 -1.18 -6.36
C ASN A 76 -4.08 -2.49 -6.13
N ILE A 77 -4.81 -3.56 -5.79
CA ILE A 77 -4.24 -4.87 -5.47
C ILE A 77 -4.35 -5.91 -6.60
N GLU A 78 -4.90 -5.56 -7.76
CA GLU A 78 -5.13 -6.52 -8.86
C GLU A 78 -3.83 -7.21 -9.29
N MET A 79 -2.72 -6.47 -9.42
CA MET A 79 -1.43 -7.07 -9.75
C MET A 79 -0.91 -8.05 -8.69
N ILE A 80 -1.22 -7.82 -7.42
CA ILE A 80 -0.87 -8.75 -6.33
C ILE A 80 -1.69 -10.03 -6.46
N LEU A 81 -3.01 -9.89 -6.67
CA LEU A 81 -3.93 -11.02 -6.83
C LEU A 81 -3.59 -11.85 -8.07
N ASP A 82 -3.33 -11.20 -9.20
CA ASP A 82 -2.91 -11.85 -10.44
C ASP A 82 -1.61 -12.63 -10.25
N ASN A 83 -0.63 -12.05 -9.55
CA ASN A 83 0.65 -12.72 -9.26
C ASN A 83 0.47 -13.98 -8.40
N ARG A 84 -0.49 -13.97 -7.47
CA ARG A 84 -0.80 -15.12 -6.60
C ARG A 84 -1.53 -16.25 -7.33
N ASN A 85 -1.99 -16.04 -8.56
CA ASN A 85 -3.03 -16.85 -9.22
C ASN A 85 -4.37 -16.86 -8.46
N ASP A 86 -4.59 -15.86 -7.59
CA ASP A 86 -5.85 -15.58 -6.89
C ASP A 86 -6.69 -14.54 -7.65
N GLY A 87 -6.30 -14.20 -8.88
CA GLY A 87 -7.07 -13.33 -9.77
C GLY A 87 -8.45 -13.94 -10.07
N PRO A 88 -9.50 -13.11 -10.24
CA PRO A 88 -10.82 -13.61 -10.55
C PRO A 88 -10.76 -14.47 -11.80
N SER A 89 -11.25 -15.71 -11.71
CA SER A 89 -11.48 -16.53 -12.89
C SER A 89 -12.51 -15.81 -13.77
N ILE A 90 -12.05 -15.17 -14.83
CA ILE A 90 -12.87 -14.63 -15.92
C ILE A 90 -13.65 -15.72 -16.65
#